data_AF-A0A6G0YD32-F1
#
_entry.id   AF-A0A6G0YD32-F1
#
_cell.length_a   1.000
_cell.length_b   1.000
_cell.length_c   1.000
_cell.angle_alpha   90.00
_cell.angle_beta   90.00
_cell.angle_gamma   90.00
#
_symmetry.space_group_name_H-M   'P 1'
#
loop_
_entity.id
_entity.type
_entity.pdbx_description
1 polymer ?
#
loop_
_entity_poly.entity_id
_entity_poly.type
_entity_poly.pdbx_seq_one_letter_code
_entity_poly.pdbx_strand_id
1 'polypeptide(L)'
;MEKYQWINPDNHSIAVDDQKQPVLNENGDLIVLDNESGKCIAVPNSEDVLEIFGFGYHGGYGSPTGSPKDSPEHDMKPIVQVLTGPLTPSISFSNSYFTDGVEETSDADQLLWSMRTPCQKDIEATREMLALVASKKYQDMFNDQCTVKIRVWKRICEELMSKGYRIADSVNEGGIKCHQKWRNLEKSYRNYLISSTDPNSSAPKKPPPYFEALHDILKRKKKYANAATYTQTVVVGDDMTEPDASSISGIHHMNDSDAALDDMDDTDGQNDDHCYVVNSSGHVSKRFKVDPLTMCSTTSGGGNGTGGGVGSSSSSRRHHHVQQPDVLEQILEHMVRVHRDTLSMHDRHLIRMEKLIKDNATQTKRLADVMSQLLHNSRADDFGNGKNNDKSTGMTSSDVE
;
A
#
# COMPACT_ATOMS: atom_id res chain seq x y z
N MET A 1 4.69 20.14 23.22
CA MET A 1 5.01 18.70 23.19
C MET A 1 3.78 17.99 23.69
N GLU A 2 3.15 17.19 22.84
CA GLU A 2 2.06 16.30 23.24
C GLU A 2 2.63 15.28 24.24
N LYS A 3 1.89 15.03 25.34
CA LYS A 3 2.27 14.00 26.30
C LYS A 3 1.56 12.71 25.90
N TYR A 4 2.32 11.63 25.87
CA TYR A 4 1.77 10.29 25.62
C TYR A 4 1.93 9.45 26.88
N GLN A 5 0.93 8.64 27.16
CA GLN A 5 0.95 7.67 28.24
C GLN A 5 0.91 6.26 27.65
N TRP A 6 1.55 5.31 28.33
CA TRP A 6 1.51 3.89 27.99
C TRP A 6 0.55 3.18 28.93
N ILE A 7 -0.44 2.47 28.39
CA ILE A 7 -1.40 1.64 29.15
C ILE A 7 -1.05 0.17 28.90
N ASN A 8 -0.84 -0.59 29.97
CA ASN A 8 -0.22 -1.92 29.90
C ASN A 8 -1.13 -3.01 30.48
N PRO A 9 -1.46 -4.08 29.74
CA PRO A 9 -2.14 -5.25 30.26
C PRO A 9 -1.24 -6.45 30.54
N ASP A 10 0.09 -6.40 30.33
CA ASP A 10 1.13 -7.26 30.96
C ASP A 10 2.42 -7.23 30.12
N ASN A 11 2.35 -7.66 28.86
CA ASN A 11 3.53 -7.82 27.96
C ASN A 11 3.67 -6.74 26.89
N HIS A 12 2.60 -6.01 26.60
CA HIS A 12 2.57 -4.99 25.55
C HIS A 12 1.91 -3.74 26.10
N SER A 13 2.42 -2.56 25.79
CA SER A 13 1.79 -1.30 26.18
C SER A 13 1.27 -0.54 24.97
N ILE A 14 0.06 -0.01 25.01
CA ILE A 14 -0.49 0.83 23.94
C ILE A 14 -0.22 2.31 24.23
N ALA A 15 0.22 3.06 23.22
CA ALA A 15 0.36 4.50 23.32
C ALA A 15 -1.02 5.16 23.31
N VAL A 16 -1.30 6.01 24.30
CA VAL A 16 -2.51 6.84 24.35
C VAL A 16 -2.15 8.30 24.51
N ASP A 17 -3.02 9.17 24.01
CA ASP A 17 -2.91 10.62 24.17
C ASP A 17 -3.43 11.10 25.54
N ASP A 18 -3.42 12.42 25.75
CA ASP A 18 -3.93 13.07 26.96
C ASP A 18 -5.43 12.82 27.22
N GLN A 19 -6.19 12.40 26.20
CA GLN A 19 -7.61 12.03 26.29
C GLN A 19 -7.81 10.53 26.50
N LYS A 20 -6.72 9.77 26.73
CA LYS A 20 -6.70 8.30 26.79
C LYS A 20 -7.20 7.64 25.51
N GLN A 21 -7.10 8.30 24.36
CA GLN A 21 -7.42 7.68 23.08
C GLN A 21 -6.18 6.98 22.50
N PRO A 22 -6.32 5.78 21.91
CA PRO A 22 -5.21 5.09 21.26
C PRO A 22 -4.57 5.94 20.16
N VAL A 23 -3.25 6.08 20.20
CA VAL A 23 -2.48 6.81 19.18
C VAL A 23 -2.33 5.93 17.95
N LEU A 24 -2.77 6.45 16.81
CA LEU A 24 -2.64 5.81 15.51
C LEU A 24 -1.44 6.37 14.74
N ASN A 25 -0.74 5.50 14.02
CA ASN A 25 0.27 5.91 13.05
C ASN A 25 -0.38 6.45 11.77
N GLU A 26 0.45 6.81 10.78
CA GLU A 26 -0.01 7.34 9.49
C GLU A 26 -0.83 6.35 8.64
N ASN A 27 -0.71 5.05 8.89
CA ASN A 27 -1.47 4.00 8.21
C ASN A 27 -2.82 3.72 8.90
N GLY A 28 -3.07 4.33 10.05
CA GLY A 28 -4.24 4.03 10.88
C GLY A 28 -4.05 2.80 11.78
N ASP A 29 -2.83 2.33 11.95
CA ASP A 29 -2.49 1.23 12.85
C ASP A 29 -2.18 1.76 14.27
N LEU A 30 -2.47 0.95 15.29
CA LEU A 30 -2.15 1.22 16.70
C LEU A 30 -0.64 1.12 16.92
N ILE A 31 -0.10 2.04 17.72
CA ILE A 31 1.31 2.00 18.15
C ILE A 31 1.39 1.26 19.49
N VAL A 32 2.00 0.08 19.46
CA VAL A 32 2.16 -0.79 20.63
C VAL A 32 3.65 -0.94 20.94
N LEU A 33 4.04 -0.77 22.20
CA LEU A 33 5.38 -1.04 22.70
C LEU A 33 5.41 -2.47 23.23
N ASP A 34 6.28 -3.31 22.67
CA ASP A 34 6.62 -4.59 23.25
C ASP A 34 7.52 -4.34 24.47
N ASN A 35 7.05 -4.70 25.66
CA ASN A 35 7.76 -4.42 26.92
C ASN A 35 9.01 -5.29 27.07
N GLU A 36 9.06 -6.48 26.45
CA GLU A 36 10.21 -7.37 26.54
C GLU A 36 11.36 -6.86 25.66
N SER A 37 11.05 -6.46 24.43
CA SER A 37 12.07 -5.99 23.48
C SER A 37 12.33 -4.48 23.54
N GLY A 38 11.43 -3.71 24.16
CA GLY A 38 11.45 -2.25 24.17
C GLY A 38 11.21 -1.61 22.79
N LYS A 39 10.68 -2.36 21.83
CA LYS A 39 10.45 -1.88 20.45
C LYS A 39 8.99 -1.49 20.24
N CYS A 40 8.79 -0.37 19.56
CA CYS A 40 7.47 0.00 19.05
C CYS A 40 7.16 -0.82 17.79
N ILE A 41 5.99 -1.44 17.77
CA ILE A 41 5.41 -2.17 16.66
C ILE A 41 4.08 -1.52 16.26
N ALA A 42 3.77 -1.55 14.96
CA ALA A 42 2.49 -1.10 14.43
C ALA A 42 1.57 -2.32 14.28
N VAL A 43 0.37 -2.23 14.84
CA VAL A 43 -0.62 -3.33 14.83
C VAL A 43 -1.93 -2.81 14.23
N PRO A 44 -2.61 -3.58 13.35
CA PRO A 44 -3.88 -3.14 12.76
C PRO A 44 -4.86 -2.64 13.81
N ASN A 45 -5.53 -1.52 13.53
CA ASN A 45 -6.58 -0.99 14.38
C ASN A 45 -7.89 -1.80 14.19
N SER A 46 -7.95 -2.96 14.84
CA SER A 46 -9.13 -3.83 14.88
C SER A 46 -9.73 -3.89 16.29
N GLU A 47 -11.02 -4.22 16.36
CA GLU A 47 -11.76 -4.35 17.61
C GLU A 47 -11.14 -5.41 18.54
N ASP A 48 -10.71 -6.55 17.99
CA ASP A 48 -10.03 -7.61 18.76
C ASP A 48 -8.75 -7.10 19.45
N VAL A 49 -7.97 -6.25 18.77
CA VAL A 49 -6.74 -5.68 19.34
C VAL A 49 -7.08 -4.66 20.41
N LEU A 50 -8.08 -3.79 20.16
CA LEU A 50 -8.56 -2.82 21.13
C LEU A 50 -9.12 -3.51 22.40
N GLU A 51 -9.81 -4.64 22.25
CA GLU A 51 -10.36 -5.42 23.37
C GLU A 51 -9.25 -5.95 24.31
N ILE A 52 -8.12 -6.40 23.77
CA ILE A 52 -6.95 -6.83 24.56
C ILE A 52 -6.46 -5.70 25.49
N PHE A 53 -6.56 -4.45 25.04
CA PHE A 53 -6.17 -3.26 25.82
C PHE A 53 -7.33 -2.60 26.59
N GLY A 54 -8.51 -3.23 26.62
CA GLY A 54 -9.69 -2.72 27.34
C GLY A 54 -10.42 -1.56 26.65
N PHE A 55 -10.18 -1.35 25.35
CA PHE A 55 -10.86 -0.34 24.52
C PHE A 55 -12.03 -0.91 23.69
N GLY A 56 -12.27 -2.22 23.76
CA GLY A 56 -13.38 -2.88 23.07
C GLY A 56 -14.73 -2.30 23.48
N TYR A 57 -15.60 -2.03 22.51
CA TYR A 57 -16.97 -1.66 22.79
C TYR A 57 -17.68 -2.88 23.38
N HIS A 58 -17.94 -2.87 24.69
CA HIS A 58 -18.94 -3.77 25.24
C HIS A 58 -20.30 -3.34 24.68
N GLY A 59 -20.65 -3.90 23.52
CA GLY A 59 -21.95 -3.78 22.91
C GLY A 59 -23.01 -4.20 23.92
N GLY A 60 -23.65 -3.21 24.53
CA GLY A 60 -24.79 -3.39 25.41
C GLY A 60 -25.99 -3.88 24.61
N TYR A 61 -26.04 -5.17 24.34
CA TYR A 61 -27.28 -5.87 23.96
C TYR A 61 -27.38 -7.17 24.74
N GLY A 62 -28.01 -7.08 25.91
CA GLY A 62 -28.42 -8.22 26.69
C GLY A 62 -28.57 -7.87 28.17
N SER A 63 -29.71 -7.30 28.55
CA SER A 63 -30.13 -7.28 29.96
C SER A 63 -30.30 -8.72 30.47
N PRO A 64 -29.63 -9.13 31.56
CA PRO A 64 -30.11 -10.22 32.38
C PRO A 64 -30.88 -9.61 33.55
N THR A 65 -32.21 -9.75 33.50
CA THR A 65 -33.04 -9.65 34.70
C THR A 65 -32.60 -10.71 35.70
N GLY A 66 -32.03 -10.31 36.83
CA GLY A 66 -31.88 -11.18 38.00
C GLY A 66 -30.58 -11.00 38.79
N SER A 67 -30.56 -10.02 39.70
CA SER A 67 -29.89 -10.19 41.00
C SER A 67 -30.73 -11.17 41.86
N PRO A 68 -30.20 -11.88 42.89
CA PRO A 68 -29.10 -11.43 43.76
C PRO A 68 -28.15 -12.51 44.34
N LYS A 69 -26.94 -12.10 44.73
CA LYS A 69 -26.33 -12.24 46.09
C LYS A 69 -24.81 -12.40 46.08
N ASP A 70 -24.19 -11.53 46.88
CA ASP A 70 -23.09 -11.79 47.81
C ASP A 70 -21.90 -12.64 47.34
N SER A 71 -20.76 -11.99 46.98
CA SER A 71 -19.38 -12.41 47.34
C SER A 71 -18.30 -11.53 46.67
N PRO A 72 -17.06 -11.51 47.20
CA PRO A 72 -16.44 -10.28 47.67
C PRO A 72 -15.56 -9.56 46.64
N GLU A 73 -15.38 -8.28 46.94
CA GLU A 73 -14.47 -7.30 46.35
C GLU A 73 -13.06 -7.88 46.07
N HIS A 74 -12.74 -8.06 44.78
CA HIS A 74 -11.35 -8.04 44.32
C HIS A 74 -11.02 -6.63 43.85
N ASP A 75 -10.46 -5.86 44.77
CA ASP A 75 -9.91 -4.52 44.60
C ASP A 75 -8.67 -4.57 43.69
N MET A 76 -8.89 -4.57 42.36
CA MET A 76 -7.80 -4.34 41.39
C MET A 76 -7.60 -2.85 41.19
N LYS A 77 -6.67 -2.30 41.98
CA LYS A 77 -6.12 -0.97 41.80
C LYS A 77 -5.29 -0.93 40.51
N PRO A 78 -5.50 0.04 39.61
CA PRO A 78 -4.58 0.26 38.50
C PRO A 78 -3.26 0.79 39.06
N ILE A 79 -2.20 -0.03 38.99
CA ILE A 79 -0.84 0.39 39.33
C ILE A 79 -0.34 1.27 38.19
N VAL A 80 -0.45 2.59 38.37
CA VAL A 80 0.25 3.58 37.54
C VAL A 80 1.68 3.65 38.06
N GLN A 81 2.59 2.88 37.44
CA GLN A 81 4.01 2.93 37.76
C GLN A 81 4.66 4.09 36.97
N VAL A 82 4.74 5.26 37.60
CA VAL A 82 5.55 6.38 37.11
C VAL A 82 7.02 6.02 37.33
N LEU A 83 7.70 5.61 36.25
CA LEU A 83 9.14 5.32 36.27
C LEU A 83 9.95 6.62 36.22
N THR A 84 10.04 7.34 37.34
CA THR A 84 11.02 8.43 37.52
C THR A 84 12.37 7.84 37.92
N GLY A 85 13.23 7.58 36.93
CA GLY A 85 14.64 7.24 37.15
C GLY A 85 15.52 8.48 37.38
N PRO A 86 16.60 8.37 38.17
CA PRO A 86 17.43 9.51 38.57
C PRO A 86 18.34 10.00 37.43
N LEU A 87 18.35 11.32 37.27
CA LEU A 87 19.24 12.09 36.41
C LEU A 87 20.70 11.78 36.76
N THR A 88 21.45 11.23 35.81
CA THR A 88 22.93 11.19 35.87
C THR A 88 23.49 12.56 35.49
N PRO A 89 24.61 12.98 36.08
CA PRO A 89 25.12 14.33 35.94
C PRO A 89 25.78 14.56 34.58
N SER A 90 25.23 15.54 33.87
CA SER A 90 25.90 16.51 32.98
C SER A 90 27.40 16.29 32.75
N ILE A 91 27.73 15.57 31.68
CA ILE A 91 29.02 15.74 31.00
C ILE A 91 28.88 17.01 30.17
N SER A 92 29.48 18.08 30.67
CA SER A 92 29.66 19.35 29.97
C SER A 92 30.55 19.13 28.74
N PHE A 93 29.93 18.93 27.58
CA PHE A 93 30.62 19.08 26.32
C PHE A 93 30.81 20.56 26.06
N SER A 94 32.09 20.94 25.99
CA SER A 94 32.56 22.25 25.61
C SER A 94 31.87 22.69 24.31
N ASN A 95 31.13 23.79 24.39
CA ASN A 95 30.70 24.56 23.22
C ASN A 95 31.95 25.08 22.50
N SER A 96 32.51 24.26 21.62
CA SER A 96 33.38 24.77 20.56
C SER A 96 32.47 25.48 19.57
N TYR A 97 32.63 26.78 19.53
CA TYR A 97 32.14 27.73 18.56
C TYR A 97 32.39 27.20 17.14
N PHE A 98 31.47 26.39 16.63
CA PHE A 98 31.42 26.02 15.23
C PHE A 98 30.65 27.15 14.55
N THR A 99 31.40 27.97 13.84
CA THR A 99 30.91 29.02 12.96
C THR A 99 29.87 28.45 12.02
N ASP A 100 28.67 29.03 12.10
CA ASP A 100 27.80 29.42 11.00
C ASP A 100 28.21 28.86 9.63
N GLY A 101 27.73 27.66 9.38
CA GLY A 101 27.69 27.01 8.08
C GLY A 101 26.29 26.46 7.93
N VAL A 102 25.31 27.36 7.75
CA VAL A 102 24.03 26.99 7.15
C VAL A 102 24.38 26.47 5.76
N GLU A 103 24.70 25.19 5.66
CA GLU A 103 24.52 24.45 4.43
C GLU A 103 23.02 24.53 4.16
N GLU A 104 22.66 25.53 3.36
CA GLU A 104 21.49 25.58 2.52
C GLU A 104 21.52 24.29 1.69
N THR A 105 21.10 23.18 2.32
CA THR A 105 20.90 21.90 1.65
C THR A 105 19.88 22.20 0.59
N SER A 106 20.38 22.37 -0.63
CA SER A 106 19.62 23.02 -1.68
C SER A 106 18.32 22.25 -1.84
N ASP A 107 17.21 22.96 -1.77
CA ASP A 107 15.84 22.47 -1.98
C ASP A 107 15.69 21.71 -3.33
N ALA A 108 16.73 21.66 -4.16
CA ALA A 108 16.83 20.89 -5.39
C ALA A 108 16.96 19.36 -5.17
N ASP A 109 17.43 18.89 -4.02
CA ASP A 109 17.69 17.45 -3.81
C ASP A 109 16.54 16.69 -3.13
N GLN A 110 15.49 17.39 -2.67
CA GLN A 110 14.39 16.73 -1.98
C GLN A 110 13.55 15.88 -2.94
N LEU A 111 13.36 14.59 -2.58
CA LEU A 111 12.46 13.70 -3.30
C LEU A 111 11.00 14.11 -3.08
N LEU A 112 10.29 14.40 -4.16
CA LEU A 112 8.90 14.81 -4.10
C LEU A 112 7.97 13.67 -3.65
N TRP A 113 6.89 14.04 -2.97
CA TRP A 113 5.87 13.16 -2.41
C TRP A 113 6.38 12.15 -1.39
N SER A 114 7.56 12.38 -0.81
CA SER A 114 8.12 11.60 0.30
C SER A 114 7.69 12.14 1.67
N MET A 115 7.30 13.42 1.74
CA MET A 115 6.91 14.10 2.97
C MET A 115 5.39 14.11 3.18
N ARG A 116 4.95 14.11 4.44
CA ARG A 116 3.53 14.16 4.83
C ARG A 116 2.86 15.48 4.46
N THR A 117 3.59 16.58 4.57
CA THR A 117 3.12 17.92 4.21
C THR A 117 3.66 18.28 2.83
N PRO A 118 2.80 18.51 1.82
CA PRO A 118 3.25 18.88 0.49
C PRO A 118 4.01 20.22 0.51
N CYS A 119 5.21 20.26 -0.05
CA CYS A 119 5.91 21.52 -0.30
C CYS A 119 5.40 22.21 -1.58
N GLN A 120 5.85 23.44 -1.84
CA GLN A 120 5.43 24.18 -3.05
C GLN A 120 5.80 23.42 -4.34
N LYS A 121 6.99 22.79 -4.38
CA LYS A 121 7.41 21.94 -5.50
C LYS A 121 6.54 20.70 -5.65
N ASP A 122 6.06 20.09 -4.56
CA ASP A 122 5.12 18.97 -4.62
C ASP A 122 3.80 19.37 -5.28
N ILE A 123 3.31 20.58 -4.97
CA ILE A 123 2.07 21.14 -5.51
C ILE A 123 2.23 21.38 -7.01
N GLU A 124 3.34 21.98 -7.43
CA GLU A 124 3.67 22.22 -8.84
C GLU A 124 3.86 20.91 -9.62
N ALA A 125 4.62 19.96 -9.10
CA ALA A 125 4.79 18.65 -9.71
C ALA A 125 3.46 17.89 -9.83
N THR A 126 2.57 18.01 -8.83
CA THR A 126 1.25 17.39 -8.88
C THR A 126 0.40 18.02 -9.99
N ARG A 127 0.40 19.36 -10.12
CA ARG A 127 -0.30 20.05 -11.21
C ARG A 127 0.24 19.65 -12.57
N GLU A 128 1.56 19.58 -12.71
CA GLU A 128 2.20 19.17 -13.95
C GLU A 128 1.87 17.72 -14.31
N MET A 129 1.89 16.81 -13.32
CA MET A 129 1.49 15.41 -13.52
C MET A 129 0.04 15.31 -14.00
N LEU A 130 -0.89 16.07 -13.40
CA LEU A 130 -2.29 16.10 -13.83
C LEU A 130 -2.45 16.64 -15.24
N ALA A 131 -1.70 17.69 -15.62
CA ALA A 131 -1.70 18.23 -16.98
C ALA A 131 -1.20 17.20 -18.01
N LEU A 132 -0.13 16.46 -17.69
CA LEU A 132 0.36 15.37 -18.52
C LEU A 132 -0.69 14.27 -18.67
N VAL A 133 -1.30 13.83 -17.57
CA VAL A 133 -2.38 12.82 -17.60
C VAL A 133 -3.57 13.30 -18.43
N ALA A 134 -3.96 14.58 -18.33
CA ALA A 134 -5.06 15.17 -19.10
C ALA A 134 -4.76 15.30 -20.60
N SER A 135 -3.48 15.37 -20.97
CA SER A 135 -3.05 15.58 -22.34
C SER A 135 -3.54 14.46 -23.28
N LYS A 136 -3.87 14.83 -24.52
CA LYS A 136 -4.31 13.87 -25.54
C LYS A 136 -3.30 12.72 -25.75
N LYS A 137 -2.01 13.06 -25.79
CA LYS A 137 -0.90 12.09 -25.95
C LYS A 137 -1.01 10.94 -24.93
N TYR A 138 -1.17 11.26 -23.65
CA TYR A 138 -1.22 10.25 -22.60
C TYR A 138 -2.60 9.62 -22.46
N GLN A 139 -3.69 10.35 -22.73
CA GLN A 139 -5.04 9.78 -22.80
C GLN A 139 -5.14 8.69 -23.87
N ASP A 140 -4.61 8.93 -25.07
CA ASP A 140 -4.59 7.94 -26.15
C ASP A 140 -3.82 6.67 -25.73
N MET A 141 -2.69 6.84 -25.05
CA MET A 141 -1.92 5.73 -24.48
C MET A 141 -2.64 4.98 -23.34
N PHE A 142 -3.42 5.66 -22.52
CA PHE A 142 -4.21 5.02 -21.45
C PHE A 142 -5.44 4.29 -22.00
N ASN A 143 -5.95 4.71 -23.16
CA ASN A 143 -7.08 4.09 -23.84
C ASN A 143 -6.65 2.92 -24.73
N ASP A 144 -5.38 2.87 -25.13
CA ASP A 144 -4.80 1.73 -25.85
C ASP A 144 -4.73 0.49 -24.95
N GLN A 145 -5.51 -0.53 -25.31
CA GLN A 145 -5.59 -1.80 -24.59
C GLN A 145 -4.30 -2.63 -24.68
N CYS A 146 -3.47 -2.38 -25.69
CA CYS A 146 -2.19 -3.08 -25.84
C CYS A 146 -1.06 -2.44 -25.01
N THR A 147 -1.23 -1.19 -24.59
CA THR A 147 -0.21 -0.48 -23.83
C THR A 147 -0.27 -0.87 -22.36
N VAL A 148 0.83 -1.43 -21.86
CA VAL A 148 0.97 -1.72 -20.42
C VAL A 148 0.98 -0.40 -19.64
N LYS A 149 -0.04 -0.17 -18.81
CA LYS A 149 -0.27 1.11 -18.09
C LYS A 149 0.95 1.61 -17.30
N ILE A 150 1.73 0.71 -16.69
CA ILE A 150 2.95 1.10 -15.97
C ILE A 150 4.01 1.76 -16.88
N ARG A 151 4.05 1.41 -18.18
CA ARG A 151 4.95 2.07 -19.14
C ARG A 151 4.51 3.51 -19.41
N VAL A 152 3.21 3.78 -19.40
CA VAL A 152 2.65 5.14 -19.53
C VAL A 152 3.12 5.99 -18.35
N TRP A 153 3.01 5.47 -17.13
CA TRP A 153 3.45 6.17 -15.91
C TRP A 153 4.95 6.42 -15.86
N LYS A 154 5.78 5.50 -16.36
CA LYS A 154 7.23 5.73 -16.51
C LYS A 154 7.52 6.91 -17.44
N ARG A 155 6.82 7.01 -18.58
CA ARG A 155 6.98 8.14 -19.51
C ARG A 155 6.54 9.48 -18.90
N ILE A 156 5.44 9.48 -18.14
CA ILE A 156 5.02 10.68 -17.38
C ILE A 156 6.11 11.08 -16.38
N CYS A 157 6.70 10.11 -15.66
CA CYS A 157 7.79 10.37 -14.74
C CYS A 157 9.03 10.93 -15.44
N GLU A 158 9.42 10.39 -16.61
CA GLU A 158 10.52 10.92 -17.42
C GLU A 158 10.28 12.40 -17.78
N GLU A 159 9.05 12.74 -18.19
CA GLU A 159 8.71 14.13 -18.50
C GLU A 159 8.76 15.04 -17.26
N LEU A 160 8.29 14.58 -16.10
CA LEU A 160 8.40 15.33 -14.84
C LEU A 160 9.88 15.56 -14.46
N MET A 161 10.69 14.52 -14.51
CA MET A 161 12.12 14.62 -14.21
C MET A 161 12.85 15.55 -15.19
N SER A 162 12.46 15.55 -16.47
CA SER A 162 13.00 16.48 -17.48
C SER A 162 12.66 17.95 -17.20
N LYS A 163 11.59 18.21 -16.44
CA LYS A 163 11.18 19.55 -15.99
C LYS A 163 11.82 19.96 -14.66
N GLY A 164 12.71 19.14 -14.11
CA GLY A 164 13.42 19.41 -12.85
C GLY A 164 12.71 18.87 -11.60
N TYR A 165 11.62 18.10 -11.74
CA TYR A 165 10.95 17.50 -10.60
C TYR A 165 11.61 16.17 -10.19
N ARG A 166 12.27 16.16 -9.03
CA ARG A 166 12.97 14.97 -8.51
C ARG A 166 11.99 14.00 -7.81
N ILE A 167 11.31 13.16 -8.58
CA ILE A 167 10.31 12.20 -8.04
C ILE A 167 10.97 10.99 -7.35
N ALA A 168 12.04 10.45 -7.96
CA ALA A 168 12.78 9.29 -7.51
C ALA A 168 14.19 9.29 -8.13
N ASP A 169 15.07 8.43 -7.62
CA ASP A 169 16.43 8.26 -8.17
C ASP A 169 16.42 7.51 -9.51
N SER A 170 15.34 6.80 -9.82
CA SER A 170 15.17 6.10 -11.10
C SER A 170 13.76 6.28 -11.67
N VAL A 171 13.67 6.30 -13.01
CA VAL A 171 12.41 6.35 -13.75
C VAL A 171 11.48 5.18 -13.38
N ASN A 172 12.05 4.00 -13.10
CA ASN A 172 11.27 2.82 -12.76
C ASN A 172 10.49 3.01 -11.45
N GLU A 173 11.17 3.50 -10.41
CA GLU A 173 10.55 3.82 -9.12
C GLU A 173 9.63 5.04 -9.23
N GLY A 174 10.07 6.07 -9.94
CA GLY A 174 9.31 7.29 -10.13
C GLY A 174 7.98 7.05 -10.88
N GLY A 175 7.96 6.12 -11.84
CA GLY A 175 6.73 5.68 -12.49
C GLY A 175 5.74 5.01 -11.51
N ILE A 176 6.24 4.22 -10.55
CA ILE A 176 5.40 3.63 -9.48
C ILE A 176 4.85 4.74 -8.57
N LYS A 177 5.69 5.70 -8.17
CA LYS A 177 5.28 6.85 -7.35
C LYS A 177 4.23 7.72 -8.05
N CYS A 178 4.39 8.01 -9.34
CA CYS A 178 3.39 8.74 -10.14
C CYS A 178 2.05 7.99 -10.15
N HIS A 179 2.07 6.68 -10.38
CA HIS A 179 0.87 5.86 -10.34
C HIS A 179 0.20 5.88 -8.95
N GLN A 180 0.97 5.71 -7.88
CA GLN A 180 0.45 5.76 -6.51
C GLN A 180 -0.18 7.12 -6.19
N LYS A 181 0.50 8.22 -6.54
CA LYS A 181 0.00 9.58 -6.38
C LYS A 181 -1.34 9.77 -7.10
N TRP A 182 -1.44 9.30 -8.35
CA TRP A 182 -2.69 9.32 -9.11
C TRP A 182 -3.81 8.53 -8.41
N ARG A 183 -3.53 7.31 -7.92
CA ARG A 183 -4.53 6.49 -7.22
C ARG A 183 -5.03 7.15 -5.94
N ASN A 184 -4.16 7.82 -5.19
CA ASN A 184 -4.54 8.57 -3.99
C ASN A 184 -5.45 9.76 -4.34
N LEU A 185 -5.12 10.52 -5.38
CA LEU A 185 -5.94 11.62 -5.88
C LEU A 185 -7.31 11.13 -6.37
N GLU A 186 -7.33 10.06 -7.16
CA GLU A 186 -8.56 9.44 -7.66
C GLU A 186 -9.46 8.93 -6.52
N LYS A 187 -8.87 8.36 -5.46
CA LYS A 187 -9.59 7.93 -4.26
C LYS A 187 -10.22 9.13 -3.54
N SER A 188 -9.46 10.19 -3.31
CA SER A 188 -9.95 11.42 -2.67
C SER A 188 -11.10 12.06 -3.45
N TYR A 189 -10.97 12.15 -4.77
CA TYR A 189 -12.03 12.62 -5.67
C TYR A 189 -13.31 11.77 -5.56
N ARG A 190 -13.18 10.44 -5.61
CA ARG A 190 -14.34 9.54 -5.51
C ARG A 190 -15.03 9.65 -4.15
N ASN A 191 -14.25 9.66 -3.07
CA ASN A 191 -14.78 9.77 -1.71
C ASN A 191 -15.56 11.09 -1.55
N TYR A 192 -15.06 12.17 -2.13
CA TYR A 192 -15.76 13.44 -2.15
C TYR A 192 -17.12 13.32 -2.85
N LEU A 193 -17.16 12.78 -4.07
CA LEU A 193 -18.40 12.59 -4.81
C LEU A 193 -19.43 11.77 -4.03
N ILE A 194 -19.04 10.60 -3.50
CA ILE A 194 -19.91 9.74 -2.69
C ILE A 194 -20.46 10.52 -1.49
N SER A 195 -19.59 11.26 -0.80
CA SER A 195 -19.98 12.02 0.38
C SER A 195 -20.83 13.26 0.09
N SER A 196 -20.72 13.82 -1.12
CA SER A 196 -21.53 14.96 -1.56
C SER A 196 -22.93 14.54 -2.01
N THR A 197 -23.11 13.28 -2.38
CA THR A 197 -24.40 12.71 -2.78
C THR A 197 -25.18 12.08 -1.63
N ASP A 198 -24.58 11.95 -0.43
CA ASP A 198 -25.25 11.37 0.73
C ASP A 198 -26.23 12.38 1.35
N PRO A 199 -27.55 12.12 1.31
CA PRO A 199 -28.56 13.02 1.86
C PRO A 199 -28.43 13.22 3.38
N ASN A 200 -27.73 12.33 4.09
CA ASN A 200 -27.50 12.43 5.53
C ASN A 200 -26.23 13.21 5.91
N SER A 201 -25.41 13.61 4.94
CA SER A 201 -24.20 14.42 5.20
C SER A 201 -24.60 15.88 5.44
N SER A 202 -24.90 16.22 6.70
CA SER A 202 -25.43 17.52 7.15
C SER A 202 -24.50 18.73 7.00
N ALA A 203 -23.30 18.57 6.42
CA ALA A 203 -22.36 19.67 6.20
C ALA A 203 -21.79 19.66 4.77
N PRO A 204 -21.75 20.82 4.07
CA PRO A 204 -21.10 20.94 2.78
C PRO A 204 -19.60 20.69 2.94
N LYS A 205 -19.13 19.54 2.43
CA LYS A 205 -17.71 19.20 2.42
C LYS A 205 -17.01 20.09 1.40
N LYS A 206 -15.89 20.69 1.80
CA LYS A 206 -15.02 21.41 0.86
C LYS A 206 -14.44 20.40 -0.14
N PRO A 207 -14.37 20.73 -1.44
CA PRO A 207 -13.79 19.85 -2.44
C PRO A 207 -12.32 19.57 -2.10
N PRO A 208 -11.83 18.35 -2.38
CA PRO A 208 -10.44 18.00 -2.13
C PRO A 208 -9.51 18.84 -3.03
N PRO A 209 -8.21 18.93 -2.66
CA PRO A 209 -7.22 19.56 -3.52
C PRO A 209 -7.26 18.97 -4.93
N TYR A 210 -7.13 19.83 -5.95
CA TYR A 210 -7.16 19.46 -7.37
C TYR A 210 -8.48 18.85 -7.88
N PHE A 211 -9.60 19.05 -7.16
CA PHE A 211 -10.90 18.53 -7.57
C PHE A 211 -11.25 18.88 -9.03
N GLU A 212 -11.17 20.15 -9.42
CA GLU A 212 -11.51 20.60 -10.78
C GLU A 212 -10.69 19.88 -11.86
N ALA A 213 -9.36 19.82 -11.68
CA ALA A 213 -8.48 19.14 -12.63
C ALA A 213 -8.78 17.65 -12.73
N LEU A 214 -9.06 16.98 -11.60
CA LEU A 214 -9.48 15.58 -11.59
C LEU A 214 -10.86 15.39 -12.22
N HIS A 215 -11.80 16.28 -11.94
CA HIS A 215 -13.15 16.25 -12.50
C HIS A 215 -13.08 16.32 -14.02
N ASP A 216 -12.30 17.23 -14.59
CA ASP A 216 -12.12 17.34 -16.05
C ASP A 216 -11.54 16.08 -16.72
N ILE A 217 -10.62 15.40 -16.03
CA ILE A 217 -10.02 14.16 -16.52
C ILE A 217 -11.00 12.99 -16.37
N LEU A 218 -11.70 12.90 -15.23
CA LEU A 218 -12.44 11.72 -14.80
C LEU A 218 -13.91 11.74 -15.20
N LYS A 219 -14.55 12.91 -15.35
CA LYS A 219 -15.99 13.03 -15.68
C LYS A 219 -16.36 12.36 -17.00
N ARG A 220 -15.41 12.27 -17.94
CA ARG A 220 -15.60 11.60 -19.24
C ARG A 220 -15.63 10.06 -19.13
N LYS A 221 -15.23 9.49 -18.00
CA LYS A 221 -15.24 8.03 -17.80
C LYS A 221 -16.63 7.62 -17.31
N LYS A 222 -17.25 6.64 -17.98
CA LYS A 222 -18.59 6.12 -17.64
C LYS A 222 -18.77 5.84 -16.14
N LYS A 223 -17.76 5.25 -15.49
CA LYS A 223 -17.75 4.95 -14.05
C LYS A 223 -17.95 6.16 -13.11
N TYR A 224 -17.80 7.38 -13.60
CA TYR A 224 -17.97 8.61 -12.83
C TYR A 224 -19.06 9.53 -13.39
N ALA A 225 -19.69 9.16 -14.51
CA ALA A 225 -20.73 9.95 -15.15
C ALA A 225 -21.96 10.09 -14.23
N ASN A 226 -22.37 9.01 -13.56
CA ASN A 226 -23.55 9.00 -12.68
C ASN A 226 -23.37 9.90 -11.44
N ALA A 227 -22.13 10.11 -11.01
CA ALA A 227 -21.83 10.97 -9.86
C ALA A 227 -21.63 12.45 -10.25
N ALA A 228 -21.30 12.74 -11.51
CA ALA A 228 -21.03 14.10 -11.99
C ALA A 228 -22.33 14.90 -12.28
N THR A 229 -23.40 14.23 -12.68
CA THR A 229 -24.70 14.88 -12.97
C THR A 229 -25.29 15.57 -11.73
N TYR A 230 -24.95 15.12 -10.52
CA TYR A 230 -25.52 15.63 -9.27
C TYR A 230 -24.79 16.86 -8.69
N THR A 231 -23.50 17.05 -9.00
CA THR A 231 -22.74 18.22 -8.53
C THR A 231 -23.14 19.51 -9.26
N GLN A 232 -23.73 19.43 -10.45
CA GLN A 232 -24.12 20.59 -11.24
C GLN A 232 -25.45 21.23 -10.77
N THR A 233 -26.31 20.48 -10.08
CA THR A 233 -27.60 20.95 -9.57
C THR A 233 -27.51 21.75 -8.27
N VAL A 234 -26.38 21.70 -7.54
CA VAL A 234 -26.26 22.35 -6.20
C VAL A 234 -25.66 23.76 -6.27
N VAL A 235 -25.01 24.16 -7.38
CA VAL A 235 -24.31 25.46 -7.48
C VAL A 235 -25.11 26.54 -8.23
N VAL A 236 -26.32 26.21 -8.73
CA VAL A 236 -27.22 27.20 -9.35
C VAL A 236 -28.39 27.47 -8.42
N GLY A 237 -28.22 28.36 -7.46
CA GLY A 237 -29.32 28.71 -6.56
C GLY A 237 -28.95 29.67 -5.43
N ASP A 238 -28.34 30.80 -5.76
CA ASP A 238 -28.33 31.97 -4.88
C ASP A 238 -28.26 33.23 -5.76
N ASP A 239 -29.40 33.58 -6.38
CA ASP A 239 -29.69 34.97 -6.65
C ASP A 239 -31.11 35.27 -6.14
N MET A 240 -31.12 36.07 -5.08
CA MET A 240 -32.27 36.54 -4.34
C MET A 240 -32.91 37.70 -5.10
N THR A 241 -34.10 37.50 -5.67
CA THR A 241 -35.07 38.59 -5.78
C THR A 241 -36.47 38.11 -5.38
N GLU A 242 -36.99 38.84 -4.41
CA GLU A 242 -38.24 38.76 -3.65
C GLU A 242 -39.56 38.59 -4.43
N PRO A 243 -40.66 38.28 -3.71
CA PRO A 243 -41.81 37.56 -4.21
C PRO A 243 -42.91 38.49 -4.71
N ASP A 244 -43.72 38.02 -5.64
CA ASP A 244 -45.08 38.53 -5.79
C ASP A 244 -46.08 37.39 -5.88
N ALA A 245 -47.08 37.50 -5.03
CA ALA A 245 -48.16 36.57 -4.87
C ALA A 245 -49.08 36.61 -6.08
N SER A 246 -49.40 35.45 -6.66
CA SER A 246 -50.78 35.00 -6.87
C SER A 246 -50.86 33.76 -7.75
N SER A 247 -51.56 32.76 -7.20
CA SER A 247 -52.66 32.04 -7.85
C SER A 247 -52.41 31.05 -9.00
N ILE A 248 -52.95 29.85 -8.73
CA ILE A 248 -53.80 28.99 -9.61
C ILE A 248 -53.17 27.71 -10.18
N SER A 249 -53.77 26.60 -9.72
CA SER A 249 -53.93 25.25 -10.30
C SER A 249 -52.69 24.57 -10.90
N GLY A 250 -52.23 23.43 -10.39
CA GLY A 250 -53.04 22.22 -10.27
C GLY A 250 -52.88 21.39 -11.55
N ILE A 251 -52.00 20.39 -11.51
CA ILE A 251 -52.09 19.10 -12.23
C ILE A 251 -51.12 18.17 -11.48
N HIS A 252 -51.69 17.17 -10.80
CA HIS A 252 -50.96 16.03 -10.28
C HIS A 252 -50.49 15.20 -11.46
N HIS A 253 -49.19 15.17 -11.74
CA HIS A 253 -48.60 14.12 -12.56
C HIS A 253 -47.88 13.14 -11.64
N MET A 254 -48.60 12.09 -11.26
CA MET A 254 -48.02 10.87 -10.70
C MET A 254 -47.12 10.29 -11.79
N ASN A 255 -45.81 10.31 -11.57
CA ASN A 255 -44.86 9.55 -12.36
C ASN A 255 -44.40 8.38 -11.50
N ASP A 256 -45.31 7.41 -11.39
CA ASP A 256 -45.04 6.05 -10.95
C ASP A 256 -44.83 5.21 -12.21
N SER A 257 -43.58 4.83 -12.48
CA SER A 257 -43.17 3.70 -13.32
C SER A 257 -41.67 3.53 -13.10
N ASP A 258 -41.28 2.57 -12.25
CA ASP A 258 -40.85 1.23 -12.68
C ASP A 258 -39.31 1.24 -12.85
N ALA A 259 -38.48 0.95 -11.83
CA ALA A 259 -38.42 -0.21 -10.95
C ALA A 259 -38.25 -1.56 -11.68
N ALA A 260 -37.51 -1.58 -12.80
CA ALA A 260 -36.86 -2.78 -13.30
C ALA A 260 -35.67 -2.38 -14.19
N LEU A 261 -34.60 -3.18 -14.16
CA LEU A 261 -33.34 -3.11 -14.93
C LEU A 261 -32.18 -2.38 -14.22
N ASP A 262 -31.55 -3.05 -13.25
CA ASP A 262 -30.12 -2.88 -12.98
C ASP A 262 -29.53 -4.13 -12.29
N ASP A 263 -29.86 -5.30 -12.82
CA ASP A 263 -29.36 -6.59 -12.32
C ASP A 263 -28.83 -7.44 -13.49
N MET A 264 -27.88 -6.90 -14.26
CA MET A 264 -27.06 -7.60 -15.27
C MET A 264 -25.89 -6.71 -15.71
N ASP A 265 -24.75 -6.74 -14.99
CA ASP A 265 -23.38 -6.75 -15.55
C ASP A 265 -22.33 -6.55 -14.44
N ASP A 266 -22.09 -7.58 -13.63
CA ASP A 266 -20.96 -7.66 -12.69
C ASP A 266 -20.05 -8.86 -13.00
N THR A 267 -19.88 -9.17 -14.29
CA THR A 267 -19.02 -10.27 -14.76
C THR A 267 -18.07 -9.86 -15.89
N ASP A 268 -17.46 -8.68 -15.84
CA ASP A 268 -16.26 -8.42 -16.66
C ASP A 268 -15.30 -7.44 -15.99
N GLY A 269 -14.45 -8.00 -15.14
CA GLY A 269 -13.34 -7.30 -14.51
C GLY A 269 -12.28 -8.24 -13.97
N GLN A 270 -12.20 -9.47 -14.48
CA GLN A 270 -11.10 -10.39 -14.25
C GLN A 270 -9.88 -9.81 -14.98
N ASN A 271 -9.19 -8.89 -14.33
CA ASN A 271 -7.90 -8.40 -14.79
C ASN A 271 -6.98 -9.62 -14.89
N ASP A 272 -6.58 -9.90 -16.12
CA ASP A 272 -5.56 -10.83 -16.53
C ASP A 272 -4.26 -10.62 -15.73
N ASP A 273 -4.12 -11.34 -14.62
CA ASP A 273 -2.83 -11.69 -14.02
C ASP A 273 -2.16 -12.76 -14.91
N HIS A 274 -1.64 -12.32 -16.06
CA HIS A 274 -0.72 -13.15 -16.85
C HIS A 274 0.60 -13.28 -16.07
N CYS A 275 0.74 -14.36 -15.32
CA CYS A 275 2.02 -14.77 -14.74
C CYS A 275 2.99 -15.14 -15.87
N TYR A 276 3.93 -14.26 -16.20
CA TYR A 276 5.08 -14.61 -17.04
C TYR A 276 6.13 -15.33 -16.17
N VAL A 277 6.46 -16.57 -16.53
CA VAL A 277 7.62 -17.26 -15.95
C VAL A 277 8.80 -17.01 -16.88
N VAL A 278 9.76 -16.21 -16.40
CA VAL A 278 11.04 -15.99 -17.07
C VAL A 278 12.02 -17.02 -16.52
N ASN A 279 12.56 -17.87 -17.38
CA ASN A 279 13.61 -18.80 -16.98
C ASN A 279 14.97 -18.08 -16.89
N SER A 280 15.97 -18.74 -16.30
CA SER A 280 17.30 -18.20 -16.07
C SER A 280 18.06 -17.78 -17.35
N SER A 281 17.56 -18.14 -18.54
CA SER A 281 18.14 -17.75 -19.84
C SER A 281 17.44 -16.56 -20.49
N GLY A 282 16.47 -15.92 -19.82
CA GLY A 282 15.77 -14.74 -20.33
C GLY A 282 14.75 -15.04 -21.44
N HIS A 283 14.41 -16.31 -21.66
CA HIS A 283 13.42 -16.69 -22.66
C HIS A 283 12.00 -16.58 -22.08
N VAL A 284 11.18 -15.72 -22.68
CA VAL A 284 9.78 -15.51 -22.28
C VAL A 284 8.90 -16.43 -23.11
N SER A 285 8.44 -17.53 -22.52
CA SER A 285 7.54 -18.46 -23.21
C SER A 285 6.08 -18.15 -22.89
N LYS A 286 5.28 -17.87 -23.94
CA LYS A 286 3.83 -17.64 -23.84
C LYS A 286 3.16 -18.99 -23.57
N ARG A 287 2.51 -19.16 -22.41
CA ARG A 287 1.60 -20.30 -22.22
C ARG A 287 0.36 -20.07 -23.07
N PHE A 288 0.04 -21.01 -23.95
CA PHE A 288 -1.27 -21.06 -24.58
C PHE A 288 -2.31 -21.34 -23.50
N LYS A 289 -3.35 -20.49 -23.46
CA LYS A 289 -4.53 -20.65 -22.61
C LYS A 289 -5.27 -21.91 -23.12
N VAL A 290 -5.27 -22.96 -22.32
CA VAL A 290 -6.16 -24.10 -22.53
C VAL A 290 -7.51 -23.67 -21.96
N ASP A 291 -8.53 -23.56 -22.81
CA ASP A 291 -9.89 -23.24 -22.40
C ASP A 291 -10.40 -24.31 -21.41
N PRO A 292 -10.91 -23.93 -20.22
CA PRO A 292 -11.39 -24.89 -19.23
C PRO A 292 -12.69 -25.63 -19.64
N LEU A 293 -13.25 -25.36 -20.82
CA LEU A 293 -14.56 -25.88 -21.24
C LEU A 293 -14.52 -26.73 -22.52
N THR A 294 -13.36 -27.24 -22.96
CA THR A 294 -13.31 -28.07 -24.19
C THR A 294 -12.57 -29.41 -24.05
N MET A 295 -12.32 -29.91 -22.84
CA MET A 295 -11.70 -31.22 -22.65
C MET A 295 -12.69 -32.27 -22.14
N CYS A 296 -13.66 -32.62 -22.99
CA CYS A 296 -14.39 -33.88 -22.92
C CYS A 296 -14.75 -34.33 -24.35
N SER A 297 -13.81 -34.94 -25.07
CA SER A 297 -14.07 -35.97 -26.10
C SER A 297 -12.77 -36.47 -26.73
N THR A 298 -12.12 -37.41 -26.06
CA THR A 298 -11.31 -38.43 -26.75
C THR A 298 -11.77 -39.80 -26.26
N THR A 299 -12.80 -40.33 -26.93
CA THR A 299 -13.14 -41.74 -26.89
C THR A 299 -12.00 -42.51 -27.56
N SER A 300 -11.09 -43.08 -26.77
CA SER A 300 -10.23 -44.15 -27.23
C SER A 300 -11.07 -45.42 -27.37
N GLY A 301 -11.24 -45.87 -28.61
CA GLY A 301 -11.82 -47.16 -28.93
C GLY A 301 -10.97 -48.31 -28.39
N GLY A 302 -11.67 -49.35 -27.94
CA GLY A 302 -11.16 -50.69 -27.68
C GLY A 302 -12.31 -51.66 -27.83
N GLY A 303 -12.46 -52.21 -29.04
CA GLY A 303 -13.48 -53.21 -29.34
C GLY A 303 -13.08 -54.61 -28.86
N ASN A 304 -14.06 -55.38 -28.36
CA ASN A 304 -14.45 -56.68 -28.90
C ASN A 304 -15.57 -57.29 -28.04
N GLY A 305 -16.64 -57.75 -28.67
CA GLY A 305 -17.72 -58.45 -27.97
C GLY A 305 -19.00 -58.58 -28.78
N THR A 306 -18.96 -59.45 -29.78
CA THR A 306 -20.10 -60.00 -30.52
C THR A 306 -21.24 -60.50 -29.63
N GLY A 307 -22.48 -60.20 -30.00
CA GLY A 307 -23.66 -60.88 -29.46
C GLY A 307 -24.96 -60.24 -29.93
N GLY A 308 -25.59 -60.84 -30.96
CA GLY A 308 -26.86 -60.39 -31.50
C GLY A 308 -28.03 -60.58 -30.55
N GLY A 309 -29.08 -59.78 -30.75
CA GLY A 309 -30.33 -59.88 -29.99
C GLY A 309 -31.35 -58.87 -30.48
N VAL A 310 -32.13 -59.28 -31.47
CA VAL A 310 -33.38 -58.62 -31.91
C VAL A 310 -34.40 -58.66 -30.76
N GLY A 311 -35.04 -57.52 -30.47
CA GLY A 311 -36.12 -57.46 -29.49
C GLY A 311 -36.75 -56.07 -29.38
N SER A 312 -37.96 -55.96 -29.88
CA SER A 312 -38.80 -54.76 -29.93
C SER A 312 -39.23 -54.22 -28.56
N SER A 313 -39.61 -52.93 -28.60
CA SER A 313 -40.60 -52.28 -27.72
C SER A 313 -40.15 -51.94 -26.29
N SER A 314 -40.12 -50.63 -25.97
CA SER A 314 -41.09 -49.99 -25.07
C SER A 314 -40.57 -48.64 -24.56
N SER A 315 -41.44 -47.64 -24.61
CA SER A 315 -41.34 -46.35 -23.96
C SER A 315 -40.78 -46.44 -22.54
N SER A 316 -39.71 -45.70 -22.26
CA SER A 316 -39.41 -45.25 -20.90
C SER A 316 -38.63 -43.94 -20.95
N ARG A 317 -39.34 -42.83 -20.70
CA ARG A 317 -38.75 -41.53 -20.38
C ARG A 317 -37.90 -41.71 -19.12
N ARG A 318 -36.62 -42.00 -19.29
CA ARG A 318 -35.64 -41.84 -18.22
C ARG A 318 -35.31 -40.35 -18.15
N HIS A 319 -35.87 -39.68 -17.16
CA HIS A 319 -35.34 -38.41 -16.68
C HIS A 319 -33.87 -38.65 -16.33
N HIS A 320 -32.96 -38.17 -17.18
CA HIS A 320 -31.58 -37.97 -16.78
C HIS A 320 -31.59 -36.90 -15.69
N HIS A 321 -31.62 -37.37 -14.44
CA HIS A 321 -31.26 -36.56 -13.29
C HIS A 321 -29.79 -36.20 -13.49
N VAL A 322 -29.56 -35.07 -14.14
CA VAL A 322 -28.28 -34.38 -14.14
C VAL A 322 -28.03 -34.08 -12.66
N GLN A 323 -27.18 -34.89 -12.02
CA GLN A 323 -26.63 -34.58 -10.71
C GLN A 323 -25.94 -33.24 -10.89
N GLN A 324 -26.56 -32.17 -10.37
CA GLN A 324 -25.84 -30.93 -10.20
C GLN A 324 -24.61 -31.27 -9.33
N PRO A 325 -23.40 -30.93 -9.77
CA PRO A 325 -22.22 -31.08 -8.93
C PRO A 325 -22.51 -30.36 -7.61
N ASP A 326 -22.31 -31.10 -6.52
CA ASP A 326 -22.65 -30.69 -5.18
C ASP A 326 -21.99 -29.33 -4.90
N VAL A 327 -22.78 -28.29 -4.61
CA VAL A 327 -22.27 -26.93 -4.38
C VAL A 327 -21.18 -26.94 -3.29
N LEU A 328 -21.27 -27.89 -2.36
CA LEU A 328 -20.27 -28.13 -1.34
C LEU A 328 -18.90 -28.56 -1.91
N GLU A 329 -18.88 -29.39 -2.95
CA GLU A 329 -17.65 -29.85 -3.61
C GLU A 329 -16.93 -28.66 -4.26
N GLN A 330 -17.67 -27.77 -4.93
CA GLN A 330 -17.08 -26.56 -5.53
C GLN A 330 -16.50 -25.61 -4.48
N ILE A 331 -17.16 -25.46 -3.33
CA ILE A 331 -16.65 -24.64 -2.21
C ILE A 331 -15.36 -25.25 -1.64
N LEU A 332 -15.33 -26.57 -1.44
CA LEU A 332 -14.14 -27.27 -0.94
C LEU A 332 -12.97 -27.16 -1.92
N GLU A 333 -13.22 -27.33 -3.23
CA GLU A 333 -12.19 -27.15 -4.25
C GLU A 333 -11.64 -25.71 -4.28
N HIS A 334 -12.52 -24.71 -4.11
CA HIS A 334 -12.11 -23.32 -4.03
C HIS A 334 -11.22 -23.07 -2.80
N MET A 335 -11.62 -23.57 -1.63
CA MET A 335 -10.81 -23.44 -0.41
C MET A 335 -9.44 -24.11 -0.53
N VAL A 336 -9.38 -25.32 -1.10
CA VAL A 336 -8.12 -26.04 -1.35
C VAL A 336 -7.22 -25.25 -2.30
N ARG A 337 -7.80 -24.65 -3.35
CA ARG A 337 -7.06 -23.81 -4.31
C ARG A 337 -6.46 -22.58 -3.62
N VAL A 338 -7.25 -21.84 -2.85
CA VAL A 338 -6.79 -20.66 -2.10
C VAL A 338 -5.68 -21.02 -1.11
N HIS A 339 -5.81 -22.14 -0.39
CA HIS A 339 -4.76 -22.62 0.50
C HIS A 339 -3.47 -22.97 -0.24
N ARG A 340 -3.57 -23.66 -1.39
CA ARG A 340 -2.41 -23.99 -2.22
C ARG A 340 -1.71 -22.72 -2.73
N ASP A 341 -2.46 -21.72 -3.17
CA ASP A 341 -1.91 -20.46 -3.66
C ASP A 341 -1.22 -19.67 -2.53
N THR A 342 -1.82 -19.70 -1.33
CA THR A 342 -1.23 -19.11 -0.13
C THR A 342 0.09 -19.78 0.23
N LEU A 343 0.15 -21.12 0.25
CA LEU A 343 1.40 -21.84 0.51
C LEU A 343 2.46 -21.55 -0.57
N SER A 344 2.07 -21.53 -1.84
CA SER A 344 2.98 -21.18 -2.95
C SER A 344 3.54 -19.75 -2.83
N MET A 345 2.73 -18.81 -2.35
CA MET A 345 3.19 -17.44 -2.06
C MET A 345 4.22 -17.41 -0.93
N HIS A 346 4.00 -18.17 0.16
CA HIS A 346 4.96 -18.29 1.25
C HIS A 346 6.28 -18.93 0.81
N ASP A 347 6.25 -19.99 -0.01
CA ASP A 347 7.45 -20.61 -0.57
C ASP A 347 8.28 -19.60 -1.39
N ARG A 348 7.61 -18.81 -2.25
CA ARG A 348 8.28 -17.74 -3.00
C ARG A 348 8.86 -16.66 -2.09
N HIS A 349 8.22 -16.37 -0.95
CA HIS A 349 8.75 -15.45 0.05
C HIS A 349 10.00 -16.01 0.74
N LEU A 350 9.96 -17.28 1.16
CA LEU A 350 11.10 -17.98 1.78
C LEU A 350 12.31 -18.03 0.84
N ILE A 351 12.12 -18.37 -0.43
CA ILE A 351 13.20 -18.38 -1.44
C ILE A 351 13.84 -17.00 -1.59
N ARG A 352 13.03 -15.92 -1.61
CA ARG A 352 13.55 -14.55 -1.67
C ARG A 352 14.36 -14.19 -0.42
N MET A 353 13.87 -14.56 0.75
CA MET A 353 14.55 -14.32 2.01
C MET A 353 15.88 -15.09 2.11
N GLU A 354 15.89 -16.35 1.70
CA GLU A 354 17.12 -17.17 1.64
C GLU A 354 18.17 -16.54 0.71
N LYS A 355 17.73 -16.03 -0.45
CA LYS A 355 18.61 -15.31 -1.37
C LYS A 355 19.21 -14.07 -0.72
N LEU A 356 18.41 -13.24 -0.06
CA LEU A 356 18.88 -12.04 0.63
C LEU A 356 19.91 -12.37 1.73
N ILE A 357 19.69 -13.45 2.50
CA ILE A 357 20.63 -13.92 3.51
C ILE A 357 21.97 -14.32 2.87
N LYS A 358 21.96 -15.04 1.74
CA LYS A 358 23.17 -15.43 1.00
C LYS A 358 23.92 -14.22 0.43
N ASP A 359 23.20 -13.25 -0.12
CA ASP A 359 23.78 -12.01 -0.66
C ASP A 359 24.42 -11.19 0.47
N ASN A 360 23.75 -11.07 1.63
CA ASN A 360 24.28 -10.40 2.82
C ASN A 360 25.54 -11.10 3.37
N ALA A 361 25.53 -12.43 3.47
CA ALA A 361 26.70 -13.21 3.89
C ALA A 361 27.89 -12.99 2.93
N THR A 362 27.63 -12.89 1.63
CA THR A 362 28.66 -12.60 0.61
C THR A 362 29.22 -11.19 0.76
N GLN A 363 28.37 -10.19 1.02
CA GLN A 363 28.80 -8.81 1.27
C GLN A 363 29.64 -8.71 2.55
N THR A 364 29.21 -9.36 3.63
CA THR A 364 29.94 -9.41 4.90
C THR A 364 31.32 -10.04 4.72
N LYS A 365 31.41 -11.12 3.94
CA LYS A 365 32.70 -11.74 3.60
C LYS A 365 33.62 -10.77 2.83
N ARG A 366 33.09 -10.10 1.79
CA ARG A 366 33.88 -9.11 1.02
C ARG A 366 34.38 -7.97 1.90
N LEU A 367 33.55 -7.49 2.82
CA LEU A 367 33.94 -6.45 3.77
C LEU A 367 35.08 -6.93 4.68
N ALA A 368 34.98 -8.15 5.20
CA ALA A 368 36.05 -8.76 6.00
C ALA A 368 37.36 -8.88 5.20
N ASP A 369 37.31 -9.31 3.93
CA ASP A 369 38.48 -9.42 3.06
C ASP A 369 39.14 -8.04 2.83
N VAL A 370 38.35 -6.98 2.60
CA VAL A 370 38.86 -5.60 2.45
C VAL A 370 39.53 -5.12 3.74
N MET A 371 38.91 -5.36 4.91
CA MET A 371 39.51 -4.99 6.18
C MET A 371 40.82 -5.74 6.44
N SER A 372 40.89 -7.04 6.12
CA SER A 372 42.12 -7.82 6.21
C SER A 372 43.23 -7.27 5.31
N GLN A 373 42.91 -6.85 4.08
CA GLN A 373 43.89 -6.23 3.18
C GLN A 373 44.42 -4.90 3.74
N LEU A 374 43.54 -4.06 4.31
CA LEU A 374 43.95 -2.79 4.92
C LEU A 374 44.92 -3.02 6.11
N LEU A 375 44.63 -4.01 6.97
CA LEU A 375 45.49 -4.38 8.09
C LEU A 375 46.84 -4.96 7.66
N HIS A 376 46.89 -5.67 6.52
CA HIS A 376 48.14 -6.18 5.97
C HIS A 376 48.99 -5.07 5.33
N ASN A 377 48.35 -4.15 4.60
CA ASN A 377 49.04 -3.03 3.97
C ASN A 377 49.63 -2.07 5.01
N SER A 378 48.93 -1.80 6.11
CA SER A 378 49.44 -0.91 7.17
C SER A 378 50.70 -1.43 7.88
N ARG A 379 51.02 -2.73 7.75
CA ARG A 379 52.20 -3.35 8.39
C ARG A 379 53.43 -3.38 7.49
N ALA A 380 53.27 -3.21 6.18
CA ALA A 380 54.37 -3.29 5.22
C ALA A 380 55.23 -2.02 5.18
N ASP A 381 54.69 -0.87 5.57
CA ASP A 381 55.37 0.42 5.47
C ASP A 381 56.42 0.68 6.57
N ASP A 382 56.46 -0.13 7.64
CA ASP A 382 57.28 0.15 8.84
C ASP A 382 58.64 -0.59 8.87
N PHE A 383 58.95 -1.45 7.88
CA PHE A 383 60.20 -2.23 7.86
C PHE A 383 61.17 -1.87 6.72
N GLY A 384 60.90 -0.82 5.94
CA GLY A 384 61.61 -0.53 4.69
C GLY A 384 62.82 0.41 4.73
N ASN A 385 63.04 1.23 5.77
CA ASN A 385 63.93 2.41 5.64
C ASN A 385 65.22 2.39 6.47
N GLY A 386 65.66 1.22 6.96
CA GLY A 386 66.73 1.12 7.96
C GLY A 386 68.05 0.51 7.50
N LYS A 387 68.44 0.60 6.22
CA LYS A 387 69.77 0.13 5.76
C LYS A 387 70.15 0.86 4.48
N ASN A 388 70.96 1.92 4.60
CA ASN A 388 71.97 2.37 3.63
C ASN A 388 72.37 3.83 3.94
N ASN A 389 73.20 4.05 4.96
CA ASN A 389 74.08 5.22 5.03
C ASN A 389 75.25 4.96 5.98
N ASP A 390 75.99 3.89 5.70
CA ASP A 390 77.34 3.69 6.22
C ASP A 390 78.27 3.51 5.02
N LYS A 391 78.65 4.63 4.40
CA LYS A 391 79.80 4.63 3.50
C LYS A 391 80.50 5.98 3.49
N SER A 392 81.54 6.04 4.33
CA SER A 392 82.87 6.52 3.96
C SER A 392 82.98 7.95 3.42
N THR A 393 83.56 8.84 4.23
CA THR A 393 84.92 9.36 3.94
C THR A 393 85.39 10.25 5.09
N GLY A 394 86.36 9.74 5.86
CA GLY A 394 87.13 10.52 6.82
C GLY A 394 88.45 11.01 6.23
N MET A 395 88.93 12.10 6.84
CA MET A 395 90.32 12.62 6.90
C MET A 395 90.90 13.11 5.55
N THR A 396 91.59 14.25 5.44
CA THR A 396 92.70 14.72 6.29
C THR A 396 92.81 16.24 6.32
N SER A 397 93.10 16.76 7.51
CA SER A 397 93.71 18.06 7.79
C SER A 397 95.23 17.99 7.54
N SER A 398 95.83 18.95 6.84
CA SER A 398 97.22 19.39 7.04
C SER A 398 97.44 20.75 6.38
N ASP A 399 98.00 21.68 7.17
CA ASP A 399 98.97 22.73 6.87
C ASP A 399 99.00 23.43 5.50
N VAL A 400 99.05 24.76 5.51
CA VAL A 400 100.22 25.56 5.05
C VAL A 400 99.94 27.06 5.20
N GLU A 401 100.87 27.70 5.93
CA GLU A 401 101.28 29.13 6.01
C GLU A 401 100.35 30.24 6.52
#